data_AF-A0A3E0KDA4-F1
#
_entry.id   AF-A0A3E0KDA4-F1
#
_cell.length_a   1.000
_cell.length_b   1.000
_cell.length_c   1.000
_cell.angle_alpha   90.00
_cell.angle_beta   90.00
_cell.angle_gamma   90.00
#
_symmetry.space_group_name_H-M   'P 1'
#
loop_
_entity.id
_entity.type
_entity.pdbx_description
1 polymer ?
#
loop_
_entity_poly.entity_id
_entity_poly.type
_entity_poly.pdbx_seq_one_letter_code
_entity_poly.pdbx_strand_id
1 'polypeptide(L)'
;MRLFTELAPFTDLVRHPGNEALFAAVELSLMSTRLGWPLHLHAEGVRGTGKTTVLRSVRRCLPRIRRVKGCLYNCDPVAPHCPQHRHLSREQLDAIGTELVPMPFLEISHSARLGTVVGTIDLRRVLDAEGPEAVLLPGTLAKAHRGVVFVDEINRLADTAPELVDALLDVMGTK
;
A
#
# COMPACT_ATOMS: atom_id res chain seq x y z
N MET A 1 21.01 19.79 0.05
CA MET A 1 20.23 20.91 0.61
C MET A 1 19.01 21.33 -0.26
N ARG A 2 18.53 20.49 -1.20
CA ARG A 2 17.28 20.72 -1.97
C ARG A 2 16.15 19.72 -1.63
N LEU A 3 16.37 18.80 -0.69
CA LEU A 3 15.38 17.78 -0.27
C LEU A 3 14.32 18.33 0.72
N PHE A 4 14.59 19.47 1.36
CA PHE A 4 13.70 20.01 2.41
C PHE A 4 12.64 20.99 1.89
N THR A 5 12.77 21.51 0.67
CA THR A 5 11.86 22.54 0.14
C THR A 5 10.51 21.98 -0.34
N GLU A 6 10.38 20.66 -0.49
CA GLU A 6 9.11 19.98 -0.79
C GLU A 6 8.41 19.40 0.46
N LEU A 7 8.91 19.66 1.67
CA LEU A 7 8.31 19.23 2.95
C LEU A 7 7.33 20.28 3.54
N ALA A 8 6.61 21.00 2.68
CA ALA A 8 5.46 21.80 3.09
C ALA A 8 4.11 21.04 3.31
N PRO A 9 3.99 19.68 3.36
CA PRO A 9 2.66 19.07 3.37
C PRO A 9 2.03 18.95 4.76
N PHE A 10 2.72 19.39 5.81
CA PHE A 10 2.25 19.35 7.20
C PHE A 10 2.00 20.73 7.80
N THR A 11 2.13 21.81 7.02
CA THR A 11 1.96 23.19 7.52
C THR A 11 0.56 23.42 8.08
N ASP A 12 -0.43 22.71 7.54
CA ASP A 12 -1.83 22.81 7.95
C ASP A 12 -2.15 21.97 9.21
N LEU A 13 -1.17 21.22 9.73
CA LEU A 13 -1.33 20.39 10.92
C LEU A 13 -0.71 21.03 12.15
N VAL A 14 -1.43 20.99 13.26
CA VAL A 14 -0.95 21.50 14.54
C VAL A 14 0.15 20.60 15.09
N ARG A 15 1.37 21.14 15.18
CA ARG A 15 2.50 20.54 15.89
C ARG A 15 2.56 21.05 17.32
N HIS A 16 2.73 20.15 18.27
CA HIS A 16 2.93 20.48 19.69
C HIS A 16 3.85 19.42 20.33
N PRO A 17 4.47 19.69 21.50
CA PRO A 17 5.47 18.78 22.08
C PRO A 17 5.01 17.33 22.26
N GLY A 18 3.70 17.12 22.49
CA GLY A 18 3.10 15.79 22.64
C GLY A 18 2.94 14.98 21.35
N ASN A 19 3.17 15.55 20.16
CA ASN A 19 3.05 14.84 18.88
C ASN A 19 4.29 14.96 17.96
N GLU A 20 5.37 15.61 18.42
CA GLU A 20 6.60 15.78 17.63
C GLU A 20 7.22 14.45 17.18
N ALA A 21 7.23 13.45 18.07
CA ALA A 21 7.74 12.12 17.75
C ALA A 21 6.95 11.45 16.60
N LEU A 22 5.64 11.66 16.54
CA LEU A 22 4.81 11.14 15.44
C LEU A 22 5.17 11.82 14.12
N PHE A 23 5.35 13.13 14.12
CA PHE A 23 5.77 13.86 12.91
C PHE A 23 7.15 13.38 12.43
N ALA A 24 8.12 13.24 13.34
CA ALA A 24 9.45 12.74 12.99
C ALA A 24 9.40 11.33 12.40
N ALA A 25 8.60 10.43 12.98
CA ALA A 25 8.45 9.07 12.47
C ALA A 25 7.76 9.02 11.10
N VAL A 26 6.81 9.93 10.85
CA VAL A 26 6.16 10.10 9.55
C VAL A 26 7.11 10.69 8.50
N GLU A 27 7.94 11.66 8.86
CA GLU A 27 8.96 12.21 7.97
C GLU A 27 10.00 11.14 7.60
N LEU A 28 10.41 10.32 8.58
CA LEU A 28 11.28 9.17 8.34
C LEU A 28 10.65 8.17 7.38
N SER A 29 9.36 7.85 7.54
CA SER A 29 8.66 6.93 6.63
C SER A 29 8.63 7.45 5.20
N LEU A 30 8.38 8.75 5.02
CA LEU A 30 8.42 9.41 3.72
C LEU A 30 9.81 9.38 3.06
N MET A 31 10.88 9.49 3.85
CA MET A 31 12.25 9.35 3.33
C MET A 31 12.54 7.89 2.95
N SER A 32 12.17 6.94 3.82
CA SER A 32 12.31 5.51 3.57
C SER A 32 11.60 5.08 2.28
N THR A 33 10.36 5.54 2.08
CA THR A 33 9.58 5.32 0.86
C THR A 33 10.28 5.85 -0.39
N ARG A 34 10.88 7.05 -0.34
CA ARG A 34 11.62 7.62 -1.47
C ARG A 34 12.89 6.84 -1.81
N LEU A 35 13.53 6.25 -0.79
CA LEU A 35 14.72 5.40 -0.96
C LEU A 35 14.37 3.97 -1.37
N GLY A 36 13.09 3.60 -1.38
CA GLY A 36 12.64 2.23 -1.67
C GLY A 36 12.90 1.26 -0.52
N TRP A 37 13.06 1.77 0.70
CA TRP A 37 13.23 0.96 1.91
C TRP A 37 11.88 0.76 2.61
N PRO A 38 11.44 -0.50 2.82
CA PRO A 38 10.24 -0.78 3.60
C PRO A 38 10.39 -0.28 5.04
N LEU A 39 9.39 0.44 5.54
CA LEU A 39 9.31 0.86 6.94
C LEU A 39 7.87 0.65 7.42
N HIS A 40 7.73 -0.07 8.54
CA HIS A 40 6.46 -0.25 9.24
C HIS A 40 6.41 0.73 10.42
N LEU A 41 5.29 1.43 10.55
CA LEU A 41 5.07 2.42 11.61
C LEU A 41 3.82 2.02 12.40
N HIS A 42 3.96 1.87 13.71
CA HIS A 42 2.85 1.72 14.64
C HIS A 42 2.79 2.96 15.54
N ALA A 43 1.63 3.62 15.58
CA ALA A 43 1.41 4.83 16.37
C ALA A 43 0.34 4.57 17.44
N GLU A 44 0.77 4.52 18.70
CA GLU A 44 -0.11 4.35 19.86
C GLU A 44 -0.40 5.69 20.55
N GLY A 45 -1.57 5.80 21.18
CA GLY A 45 -1.91 6.93 22.04
C GLY A 45 -3.40 7.14 22.20
N VAL A 46 -3.79 8.08 23.05
CA VAL A 46 -5.21 8.35 23.41
C VAL A 46 -6.06 8.72 22.18
N ARG A 47 -7.34 8.34 22.18
CA ARG A 47 -8.29 8.76 21.12
C ARG A 47 -8.39 10.29 21.07
N GLY A 48 -8.58 10.84 19.87
CA GLY A 48 -8.72 12.30 19.68
C GLY A 48 -7.41 13.10 19.60
N THR A 49 -6.23 12.47 19.70
CA THR A 49 -4.92 13.17 19.59
C THR A 49 -4.46 13.44 18.15
N GLY A 50 -5.34 13.29 17.15
CA GLY A 50 -5.02 13.60 15.75
C GLY A 50 -4.08 12.62 15.04
N LYS A 51 -3.71 11.47 15.63
CA LYS A 51 -2.80 10.48 15.03
C LYS A 51 -3.19 10.10 13.60
N THR A 52 -4.45 9.72 13.41
CA THR A 52 -5.00 9.33 12.10
C THR A 52 -4.95 10.49 11.10
N THR A 53 -5.19 11.72 11.54
CA THR A 53 -5.08 12.92 10.70
C THR A 53 -3.65 13.14 10.22
N VAL A 54 -2.66 13.02 11.11
CA VAL A 54 -1.25 13.14 10.77
C VAL A 54 -0.83 12.02 9.81
N LEU A 55 -1.17 10.76 10.11
CA LEU A 55 -0.81 9.61 9.26
C LEU A 55 -1.45 9.68 7.86
N ARG A 56 -2.73 10.08 7.75
CA ARG A 56 -3.41 10.22 6.44
C ARG A 56 -2.85 11.36 5.60
N SER A 57 -2.27 12.39 6.23
CA SER A 57 -1.71 13.53 5.49
C SER A 57 -0.55 13.14 4.58
N VAL A 58 0.16 12.04 4.91
CA VAL A 58 1.26 11.45 4.13
C VAL A 58 0.88 11.22 2.67
N ARG A 59 -0.39 10.91 2.38
CA ARG A 59 -0.90 10.69 1.02
C ARG A 59 -0.60 11.85 0.08
N ARG A 60 -0.52 13.08 0.59
CA ARG A 60 -0.23 14.30 -0.19
C ARG A 60 1.27 14.44 -0.55
N CYS A 61 2.14 13.70 0.12
CA CYS A 61 3.59 13.84 0.06
C CYS A 61 4.29 12.66 -0.63
N LEU A 62 3.53 11.62 -0.97
CA LEU A 62 4.07 10.42 -1.60
C LEU A 62 4.56 10.72 -3.02
N PRO A 63 5.72 10.16 -3.44
CA PRO A 63 6.18 10.32 -4.81
C PRO A 63 5.22 9.60 -5.77
N ARG A 64 5.24 9.99 -7.04
CA ARG A 64 4.57 9.22 -8.09
C ARG A 64 5.40 7.98 -8.43
N ILE A 65 4.75 6.90 -8.83
CA ILE A 65 5.42 5.66 -9.26
C ILE A 65 5.18 5.42 -10.76
N ARG A 66 6.21 4.91 -11.44
CA ARG A 66 6.09 4.41 -12.81
C ARG A 66 5.68 2.93 -12.75
N ARG A 67 4.63 2.57 -13.48
CA ARG A 67 4.14 1.19 -13.57
C ARG A 67 3.83 0.78 -15.01
N VAL A 68 3.71 -0.53 -15.25
CA VAL A 68 3.12 -1.06 -16.50
C VAL A 68 1.69 -0.54 -16.62
N LYS A 69 1.32 -0.03 -17.81
CA LYS A 69 0.04 0.63 -18.04
C LYS A 69 -1.13 -0.29 -17.70
N GLY A 70 -2.06 0.18 -16.85
CA GLY A 70 -3.25 -0.57 -16.47
C GLY A 70 -3.02 -1.74 -15.50
N CYS A 71 -1.79 -1.94 -15.01
CA CYS A 71 -1.50 -3.05 -14.10
C CYS A 71 -2.18 -2.87 -12.73
N LEU A 72 -3.00 -3.85 -12.32
CA LEU A 72 -3.69 -3.88 -11.02
C LEU A 72 -2.75 -4.06 -9.82
N TYR A 73 -1.52 -4.50 -10.05
CA TYR A 73 -0.51 -4.82 -9.04
C TYR A 73 0.62 -3.79 -8.98
N ASN A 74 0.55 -2.71 -9.78
CA ASN A 74 1.59 -1.68 -9.87
C ASN A 74 3.00 -2.20 -10.25
N CYS A 75 3.07 -3.22 -11.12
CA CYS A 75 4.31 -3.82 -11.60
C CYS A 75 5.32 -2.77 -12.11
N ASP A 76 6.57 -2.87 -11.65
CA ASP A 76 7.68 -2.08 -12.20
C ASP A 76 7.97 -2.56 -13.63
N PRO A 77 8.03 -1.67 -14.64
CA PRO A 77 8.34 -2.08 -16.02
C PRO A 77 9.74 -2.71 -16.19
N VAL A 78 10.66 -2.50 -15.25
CA VAL A 78 12.01 -3.08 -15.27
C VAL A 78 12.03 -4.44 -14.56
N ALA A 79 11.17 -4.63 -13.56
CA ALA A 79 11.11 -5.85 -12.75
C ALA A 79 9.64 -6.22 -12.45
N PRO A 80 8.88 -6.70 -13.45
CA PRO A 80 7.48 -7.07 -13.25
C PRO A 80 7.38 -8.34 -12.38
N HIS A 81 6.53 -8.31 -11.36
CA HIS A 81 6.37 -9.41 -10.39
C HIS A 81 5.02 -10.15 -10.53
N CYS A 82 4.01 -9.46 -11.05
CA CYS A 82 2.63 -9.91 -11.07
C CYS A 82 2.41 -11.03 -12.10
N PRO A 83 1.42 -11.93 -11.88
CA PRO A 83 1.19 -13.07 -12.76
C PRO A 83 1.00 -12.71 -14.24
N GLN A 84 0.44 -11.53 -14.53
CA GLN A 84 0.18 -11.04 -15.89
C GLN A 84 1.43 -10.55 -16.63
N HIS A 85 2.46 -10.08 -15.93
CA HIS A 85 3.59 -9.39 -16.56
C HIS A 85 4.95 -10.04 -16.29
N ARG A 86 5.07 -10.91 -15.28
CA ARG A 86 6.36 -11.50 -14.85
C ARG A 86 7.06 -12.37 -15.91
N HIS A 87 6.33 -12.83 -16.92
CA HIS A 87 6.84 -13.68 -17.99
C HIS A 87 6.86 -12.98 -19.36
N LEU A 88 6.48 -11.71 -19.44
CA LEU A 88 6.49 -10.97 -20.70
C LEU A 88 7.92 -10.56 -21.07
N SER A 89 8.22 -10.59 -22.37
CA SER A 89 9.45 -10.04 -22.91
C SER A 89 9.45 -8.51 -22.82
N ARG A 90 10.63 -7.91 -23.00
CA ARG A 90 10.74 -6.44 -22.99
C ARG A 90 9.93 -5.80 -24.11
N GLU A 91 9.94 -6.38 -25.31
CA GLU A 91 9.16 -5.91 -26.46
C GLU A 91 7.65 -5.92 -26.17
N GLN A 92 7.15 -6.97 -25.51
CA GLN A 92 5.75 -7.07 -25.12
C GLN A 92 5.37 -6.01 -24.08
N LEU A 93 6.24 -5.75 -23.09
CA LEU A 93 6.02 -4.71 -22.10
C LEU A 93 6.07 -3.30 -22.71
N ASP A 94 6.98 -3.06 -23.64
CA ASP A 94 7.10 -1.78 -24.34
C ASP A 94 5.87 -1.53 -25.22
N ALA A 95 5.28 -2.57 -25.82
CA ALA A 95 4.01 -2.47 -26.56
C ALA A 95 2.80 -2.12 -25.67
N ILE A 96 2.75 -2.64 -24.43
CA ILE A 96 1.73 -2.23 -23.43
C ILE A 96 1.96 -0.78 -22.98
N GLY A 97 3.23 -0.40 -22.84
CA GLY A 97 3.67 0.90 -22.39
C GLY A 97 3.63 1.07 -20.87
N THR A 98 4.00 2.26 -20.43
CA THR A 98 4.10 2.61 -19.01
C THR A 98 3.32 3.88 -18.70
N GLU A 99 2.95 4.05 -17.43
CA GLU A 99 2.28 5.25 -16.94
C GLU A 99 2.86 5.68 -15.59
N LEU A 100 2.74 6.98 -15.31
CA LEU A 100 3.12 7.57 -14.03
C LEU A 100 1.84 7.82 -13.22
N VAL A 101 1.69 7.14 -12.08
CA VAL A 101 0.49 7.24 -11.23
C VAL A 101 0.87 7.75 -9.83
N PRO A 102 -0.07 8.34 -9.07
CA PRO A 102 0.13 8.54 -7.63
C PRO A 102 0.48 7.20 -6.99
N MET A 103 1.45 7.20 -6.08
CA MET A 103 1.74 6.01 -5.27
C MET A 103 0.46 5.56 -4.55
N PRO A 104 0.13 4.26 -4.56
CA PRO A 104 -1.10 3.79 -3.92
C PRO A 104 -1.00 4.01 -2.41
N PHE A 105 -2.04 4.61 -1.85
CA PHE A 105 -2.28 4.71 -0.42
C PHE A 105 -3.66 4.08 -0.19
N LEU A 106 -3.69 2.85 0.32
CA LEU A 106 -4.93 2.11 0.52
C LEU A 106 -5.15 1.83 2.00
N GLU A 107 -6.41 1.92 2.41
CA GLU A 107 -6.81 1.69 3.80
C GLU A 107 -7.41 0.28 3.95
N ILE A 108 -7.08 -0.39 5.05
CA ILE A 108 -7.74 -1.60 5.52
C ILE A 108 -8.61 -1.22 6.71
N SER A 109 -9.92 -1.45 6.57
CA SER A 109 -10.87 -1.28 7.67
C SER A 109 -10.66 -2.36 8.73
N HIS A 110 -10.89 -2.04 10.00
CA HIS A 110 -10.97 -3.04 11.07
C HIS A 110 -12.04 -4.12 10.76
N SER A 111 -13.04 -3.82 9.93
CA SER A 111 -14.09 -4.76 9.51
C SER A 111 -13.79 -5.50 8.21
N ALA A 112 -12.56 -5.37 7.68
CA ALA A 112 -12.17 -6.02 6.44
C ALA A 112 -12.13 -7.54 6.61
N ARG A 113 -12.43 -8.26 5.51
CA ARG A 113 -12.37 -9.72 5.46
C ARG A 113 -11.09 -10.14 4.76
N LEU A 114 -10.53 -11.29 5.13
CA LEU A 114 -9.30 -11.84 4.55
C LEU A 114 -9.29 -11.75 3.01
N GLY A 115 -10.34 -12.24 2.35
CA GLY A 115 -10.44 -12.23 0.88
C GLY A 115 -10.43 -10.83 0.24
N THR A 116 -10.91 -9.79 0.95
CA THR A 116 -10.87 -8.41 0.43
C THR A 116 -9.47 -7.80 0.49
N VAL A 117 -8.63 -8.28 1.42
CA VAL A 117 -7.30 -7.74 1.66
C VAL A 117 -6.23 -8.54 0.90
N VAL A 118 -6.25 -9.87 1.02
CA VAL A 118 -5.28 -10.75 0.38
C VAL A 118 -5.67 -11.02 -1.08
N GLY A 119 -6.97 -11.06 -1.36
CA GLY A 119 -7.53 -11.39 -2.67
C GLY A 119 -8.28 -12.72 -2.64
N THR A 120 -8.98 -13.02 -3.74
CA THR A 120 -9.74 -14.25 -3.91
C THR A 120 -9.58 -14.81 -5.33
N ILE A 121 -10.18 -15.97 -5.58
CA ILE A 121 -10.33 -16.53 -6.93
C ILE A 121 -11.76 -16.25 -7.39
N ASP A 122 -11.93 -15.90 -8.66
CA ASP A 122 -13.25 -15.77 -9.29
C ASP A 122 -13.86 -17.16 -9.54
N LEU A 123 -14.61 -17.64 -8.56
CA LEU A 123 -15.27 -18.95 -8.63
C LEU A 123 -16.23 -19.08 -9.80
N ARG A 124 -16.81 -17.97 -10.30
CA ARG A 124 -17.75 -18.03 -11.44
C ARG A 124 -17.02 -18.41 -12.71
N ARG A 125 -15.85 -17.81 -12.95
CA ARG A 125 -15.01 -18.13 -14.12
C ARG A 125 -14.36 -19.49 -14.01
N VAL A 126 -14.00 -19.93 -12.81
CA VAL A 126 -13.44 -21.26 -12.59
C VAL A 126 -14.46 -22.36 -12.87
N LEU A 127 -15.74 -22.13 -12.54
CA LEU A 127 -16.82 -23.10 -12.71
C LEU A 127 -17.56 -22.95 -14.05
N ASP A 128 -17.07 -22.10 -14.96
CA ASP A 128 -17.66 -21.92 -16.27
C ASP A 128 -17.56 -23.23 -17.07
N ALA A 129 -18.70 -23.71 -17.58
CA ALA A 129 -18.79 -24.98 -18.28
C ALA A 129 -18.21 -24.92 -19.70
N GLU A 130 -18.18 -23.74 -20.32
CA GLU A 130 -17.72 -23.55 -21.70
C GLU A 130 -16.21 -23.22 -21.77
N GLY A 131 -15.64 -22.70 -20.68
CA GLY A 131 -14.24 -22.31 -20.61
C GLY A 131 -13.77 -22.01 -19.19
N PRO A 132 -13.52 -23.03 -18.35
CA PRO A 132 -13.12 -22.82 -16.96
C PRO A 132 -11.76 -22.13 -16.90
N GLU A 133 -11.70 -20.99 -16.20
CA GLU A 133 -10.48 -20.17 -16.09
C GLU A 133 -10.23 -19.72 -14.64
N ALA A 134 -9.01 -19.98 -14.16
CA ALA A 134 -8.56 -19.52 -12.85
C ALA A 134 -8.17 -18.04 -12.89
N VAL A 135 -9.09 -17.18 -12.47
CA VAL A 135 -8.88 -15.73 -12.43
C VAL A 135 -8.70 -15.25 -10.99
N LEU A 136 -7.58 -14.57 -10.73
CA LEU A 136 -7.29 -13.96 -9.44
C LEU A 136 -7.93 -12.56 -9.34
N LEU A 137 -8.63 -12.32 -8.25
CA LEU A 137 -9.18 -11.03 -7.87
C LEU A 137 -8.23 -10.40 -6.83
N PRO A 138 -7.40 -9.39 -7.21
CA PRO A 138 -6.43 -8.82 -6.30
C PRO A 138 -7.08 -8.09 -5.14
N GLY A 139 -6.64 -8.41 -3.92
CA GLY A 139 -7.04 -7.71 -2.69
C GLY A 139 -6.31 -6.37 -2.50
N THR A 140 -6.60 -5.71 -1.39
CA THR A 140 -5.97 -4.43 -1.01
C THR A 140 -4.43 -4.50 -1.00
N LEU A 141 -3.82 -5.58 -0.50
CA LEU A 141 -2.36 -5.71 -0.42
C LEU A 141 -1.72 -5.75 -1.81
N ALA A 142 -2.27 -6.55 -2.72
CA ALA A 142 -1.81 -6.62 -4.10
C ALA A 142 -1.92 -5.27 -4.81
N LYS A 143 -3.03 -4.55 -4.60
CA LYS A 143 -3.27 -3.21 -5.18
C LYS A 143 -2.42 -2.12 -4.53
N ALA A 144 -1.94 -2.32 -3.31
CA ALA A 144 -1.08 -1.39 -2.58
C ALA A 144 0.42 -1.62 -2.81
N HIS A 145 0.79 -2.65 -3.58
CA HIS A 145 2.20 -2.96 -3.85
C HIS A 145 2.96 -1.73 -4.39
N ARG A 146 4.19 -1.53 -3.89
CA ARG A 146 5.04 -0.32 -4.08
C ARG A 146 4.42 0.98 -3.57
N GLY A 147 3.49 0.91 -2.63
CA GLY A 147 2.97 2.07 -1.91
C GLY A 147 2.74 1.79 -0.44
N VAL A 148 1.65 2.35 0.09
CA VAL A 148 1.36 2.40 1.53
C VAL A 148 0.04 1.71 1.82
N VAL A 149 0.06 0.87 2.86
CA VAL A 149 -1.13 0.29 3.48
C VAL A 149 -1.32 0.95 4.83
N PHE A 150 -2.50 1.52 5.06
CA PHE A 150 -2.87 2.12 6.32
C PHE A 150 -3.95 1.28 7.01
N VAL A 151 -3.78 0.99 8.30
CA VAL A 151 -4.78 0.27 9.10
C VAL A 151 -5.20 1.18 10.25
N ASP A 152 -6.48 1.55 10.28
CA ASP A 152 -7.05 2.27 11.42
C ASP A 152 -7.53 1.27 12.47
N GLU A 153 -7.40 1.64 13.75
CA GLU A 153 -7.82 0.79 14.88
C GLU A 153 -7.29 -0.65 14.80
N ILE A 154 -5.98 -0.83 14.58
CA ILE A 154 -5.31 -2.15 14.42
C ILE A 154 -5.65 -3.15 15.54
N ASN A 155 -5.87 -2.67 16.77
CA ASN A 155 -6.29 -3.49 17.89
C ASN A 155 -7.67 -4.14 17.64
N ARG A 156 -8.61 -3.40 17.05
CA ARG A 156 -9.93 -3.94 16.71
C ARG A 156 -9.85 -4.93 15.57
N LEU A 157 -8.96 -4.69 14.60
CA LEU A 157 -8.70 -5.67 13.53
C LEU A 157 -8.25 -7.00 14.13
N ALA A 158 -7.33 -6.97 15.10
CA ALA A 158 -6.86 -8.17 15.79
C ALA A 158 -7.98 -8.91 16.53
N ASP A 159 -8.94 -8.19 17.11
CA ASP A 159 -10.09 -8.79 17.77
C ASP A 159 -11.08 -9.42 16.77
N THR A 160 -11.31 -8.79 15.62
CA THR A 160 -12.38 -9.17 14.69
C THR A 160 -11.95 -10.06 13.53
N ALA A 161 -10.68 -10.04 13.15
CA ALA A 161 -10.11 -10.82 12.05
C ALA A 161 -8.65 -11.24 12.36
N PRO A 162 -8.43 -12.15 13.34
CA PRO A 162 -7.08 -12.62 13.69
C PRO A 162 -6.30 -13.17 12.50
N GLU A 163 -6.96 -13.92 11.61
CA GLU A 163 -6.34 -14.50 10.42
C GLU A 163 -5.82 -13.43 9.44
N LEU A 164 -6.41 -12.23 9.45
CA LEU A 164 -5.93 -11.11 8.67
C LEU A 164 -4.70 -10.47 9.31
N VAL A 165 -4.61 -10.45 10.64
CA VAL A 165 -3.39 -10.00 11.33
C VAL A 165 -2.22 -10.92 11.00
N ASP A 166 -2.42 -12.24 11.03
CA ASP A 166 -1.39 -13.20 10.65
C ASP A 166 -0.90 -12.97 9.21
N ALA A 167 -1.84 -12.81 8.27
CA ALA A 167 -1.51 -12.51 6.89
C ALA A 167 -0.75 -11.18 6.72
N LEU A 168 -1.08 -10.16 7.52
CA LEU A 168 -0.34 -8.89 7.51
C LEU A 168 1.07 -9.09 8.07
N LEU A 169 1.24 -9.83 9.17
CA LEU A 169 2.56 -10.12 9.76
C LEU A 169 3.46 -10.87 8.76
N ASP A 170 2.92 -11.86 8.05
CA ASP A 170 3.65 -12.63 7.03
C ASP A 170 4.15 -11.73 5.90
N VAL A 171 3.34 -10.77 5.46
CA VAL A 171 3.69 -9.83 4.38
C VAL A 171 4.67 -8.75 4.86
N MET A 172 4.61 -8.36 6.14
CA MET A 172 5.56 -7.43 6.76
C MET A 172 6.91 -8.09 7.07
N GLY A 173 6.96 -9.43 7.09
CA GLY A 173 8.19 -10.19 7.26
C GLY A 173 9.19 -9.88 6.15
N THR A 174 10.24 -9.12 6.48
CA THR A 174 11.40 -8.95 5.61
C THR A 174 12.19 -10.26 5.62
N LYS A 175 12.22 -10.98 4.49
CA LYS A 175 13.26 -12.00 4.25
C LYS A 175 14.57 -11.34 3.86
#